data_AF-A0A3A4S2L7-F1
#
_entry.id   AF-A0A3A4S2L7-F1
#
_cell.length_a   1.000
_cell.length_b   1.000
_cell.length_c   1.000
_cell.angle_alpha   90.00
_cell.angle_beta   90.00
_cell.angle_gamma   90.00
#
_symmetry.space_group_name_H-M   'P 1'
#
loop_
_entity.id
_entity.type
_entity.pdbx_description
1 polymer ?
#
loop_
_entity_poly.entity_id
_entity_poly.type
_entity_poly.pdbx_seq_one_letter_code
_entity_poly.pdbx_strand_id
1 'polypeptide(L)'
;MQPDSNVTKIRYFFCQRSLFYHKKRFFFCIYFANEDEKLTWVKIIPFICQFLRSISTLCVTIKAKKGPMLKIDTYLAQSSVHGMGLFAAKPIAKGEIIWKYDPLIDQIYSKIKFKKLIDSLDPIGLKQILSATYKRNQTYFYLADNARFINHTETGYNIFLIDDYTEVAIQDIDEGEEILENYYLSYDDDDFFMLEMKKVDVLRVLLFNYKKKRNYAGNKNIFKHLPN
;
A
#
# COMPACT_ATOMS: atom_id res chain seq x y z
N MET A 1 -5.19 -52.59 15.29
CA MET A 1 -5.76 -51.25 15.63
C MET A 1 -4.61 -50.37 16.07
N GLN A 2 -4.30 -49.34 15.29
CA GLN A 2 -3.19 -48.42 15.54
C GLN A 2 -3.54 -47.45 16.68
N PRO A 3 -2.55 -46.98 17.48
CA PRO A 3 -2.76 -45.86 18.37
C PRO A 3 -2.69 -44.54 17.57
N ASP A 4 -3.74 -43.74 17.71
CA ASP A 4 -3.90 -42.40 17.13
C ASP A 4 -2.73 -41.48 17.46
N SER A 5 -1.96 -41.13 16.44
CA SER A 5 -0.95 -40.08 16.51
C SER A 5 -1.61 -38.71 16.36
N ASN A 6 -2.13 -38.14 17.46
CA ASN A 6 -2.44 -36.72 17.53
C ASN A 6 -1.13 -35.92 17.64
N VAL A 7 -0.38 -35.86 16.54
CA VAL A 7 0.69 -34.88 16.35
C VAL A 7 0.04 -33.62 15.81
N THR A 8 -0.22 -32.66 16.70
CA THR A 8 -0.59 -31.30 16.30
C THR A 8 0.57 -30.73 15.48
N LYS A 9 0.37 -30.59 14.17
CA LYS A 9 1.33 -29.95 13.26
C LYS A 9 1.44 -28.46 13.61
N ILE A 10 2.43 -28.09 14.40
CA ILE A 10 2.84 -26.69 14.58
C ILE A 10 3.42 -26.23 13.24
N ARG A 11 2.76 -25.30 12.54
CA ARG A 11 3.16 -24.88 11.19
C ARG A 11 3.58 -23.43 11.01
N TYR A 12 3.60 -22.61 12.06
CA TYR A 12 4.07 -21.24 11.94
C TYR A 12 4.90 -20.79 13.14
N PHE A 13 6.12 -20.32 12.86
CA PHE A 13 6.97 -19.57 13.80
C PHE A 13 6.84 -18.08 13.47
N PHE A 14 6.25 -17.31 14.37
CA PHE A 14 6.30 -15.85 14.31
C PHE A 14 7.26 -15.35 15.40
N CYS A 15 8.52 -15.10 15.03
CA CYS A 15 9.48 -14.43 15.90
C CYS A 15 9.41 -12.93 15.60
N GLN A 16 8.53 -12.22 16.29
CA GLN A 16 8.54 -10.76 16.24
C GLN A 16 9.66 -10.27 17.17
N ARG A 17 10.72 -9.72 16.58
CA ARG A 17 11.91 -9.26 17.30
C ARG A 17 11.62 -7.91 17.97
N SER A 18 10.83 -7.92 19.04
CA SER A 18 10.59 -6.72 19.84
C SER A 18 11.73 -6.55 20.85
N LEU A 19 12.72 -5.72 20.50
CA LEU A 19 13.78 -5.30 21.41
C LEU A 19 13.21 -4.33 22.44
N PHE A 20 12.87 -4.81 23.64
CA PHE A 20 12.60 -3.94 24.78
C PHE A 20 13.90 -3.66 25.53
N TYR A 21 14.38 -2.41 25.47
CA TYR A 21 15.55 -1.96 26.20
C TYR A 21 15.13 -1.46 27.59
N HIS A 22 15.20 -2.32 28.61
CA HIS A 22 15.11 -1.85 30.00
C HIS A 22 16.03 -2.67 30.92
N LYS A 23 16.96 -1.98 31.61
CA LYS A 23 17.87 -2.53 32.63
C LYS A 23 18.74 -3.74 32.22
N LYS A 24 19.42 -3.68 31.07
CA LYS A 24 20.52 -4.62 30.67
C LYS A 24 20.17 -6.12 30.76
N ARG A 25 18.92 -6.52 30.50
CA ARG A 25 18.52 -7.94 30.37
C ARG A 25 17.73 -8.13 29.08
N PHE A 26 18.13 -9.11 28.27
CA PHE A 26 17.40 -9.52 27.08
C PHE A 26 16.23 -10.43 27.49
N PHE A 27 15.02 -10.06 27.12
CA PHE A 27 13.84 -10.92 27.25
C PHE A 27 13.40 -11.34 25.86
N PHE A 28 13.28 -12.65 25.63
CA PHE A 28 12.71 -13.20 24.40
C PHE A 28 11.23 -13.48 24.66
N CYS A 29 10.33 -12.83 23.93
CA CYS A 29 8.94 -13.26 23.82
C CYS A 29 8.80 -14.08 22.54
N ILE A 30 8.37 -15.34 22.68
CA ILE A 30 7.97 -16.19 21.55
C ILE A 30 6.44 -16.23 21.57
N TYR A 31 5.82 -15.86 20.45
CA TYR A 31 4.38 -15.95 20.28
C TYR A 31 4.03 -17.26 19.57
N PHE A 32 3.04 -17.97 20.09
CA PHE A 32 2.42 -19.10 19.42
C PHE A 32 1.01 -18.69 18.99
N ALA A 33 0.69 -18.82 17.71
CA ALA A 33 -0.66 -18.66 17.19
C ALA A 33 -1.08 -19.98 16.54
N ASN A 34 -2.24 -20.52 16.93
CA ASN A 34 -2.92 -21.57 16.20
C ASN A 34 -3.96 -20.95 15.26
N GLU A 35 -4.35 -21.66 14.21
CA GLU A 35 -5.20 -21.18 13.10
C GLU A 35 -6.60 -20.68 13.53
N ASP A 36 -7.01 -20.95 14.77
CA ASP A 36 -8.24 -20.38 15.35
C ASP A 36 -7.90 -19.15 16.21
N GLU A 37 -8.43 -17.99 15.82
CA GLU A 37 -8.26 -16.66 16.45
C GLU A 37 -8.66 -16.57 17.94
N LYS A 38 -7.94 -17.25 18.82
CA LYS A 38 -8.01 -17.04 20.27
C LYS A 38 -6.60 -16.82 20.80
N LEU A 39 -6.22 -15.54 20.91
CA LEU A 39 -5.08 -15.10 21.70
C LEU A 39 -5.27 -15.56 23.15
N THR A 40 -4.61 -16.67 23.50
CA THR A 40 -4.56 -17.14 24.89
C THR A 40 -3.33 -16.53 25.55
N TRP A 41 -3.55 -15.80 26.64
CA TRP A 41 -2.48 -15.23 27.46
C TRP A 41 -1.78 -16.35 28.22
N VAL A 42 -0.61 -16.79 27.74
CA VAL A 42 0.26 -17.66 28.52
C VAL A 42 1.13 -16.79 29.41
N LYS A 43 0.90 -16.84 30.73
CA LYS A 43 1.84 -16.28 31.73
C LYS A 43 3.16 -17.05 31.63
N ILE A 44 4.21 -16.40 31.15
CA ILE A 44 5.57 -16.94 31.17
C ILE A 44 6.04 -16.96 32.62
N ILE A 45 6.14 -18.14 33.22
CA ILE A 45 6.87 -18.36 34.49
C ILE A 45 8.36 -18.34 34.15
N PRO A 46 9.21 -17.56 34.84
CA PRO A 46 10.62 -17.48 34.55
C PRO A 46 11.34 -18.68 35.18
N PHE A 47 11.29 -19.84 34.56
CA PHE A 47 12.17 -20.94 34.94
C PHE A 47 12.60 -21.74 33.70
N ILE A 48 13.89 -22.09 33.68
CA ILE A 48 14.60 -22.92 32.69
C ILE A 48 15.21 -22.14 31.51
N CYS A 49 16.22 -21.31 31.83
CA CYS A 49 17.26 -20.87 30.88
C CYS A 49 18.55 -21.70 31.01
N GLN A 50 18.49 -22.96 31.43
CA GLN A 50 19.72 -23.73 31.74
C GLN A 50 19.97 -25.01 30.94
N PHE A 51 19.19 -25.33 29.90
CA PHE A 51 19.36 -26.63 29.22
C PHE A 51 19.30 -26.63 27.69
N LEU A 52 19.75 -25.57 27.01
CA LEU A 52 19.91 -25.57 25.55
C LEU A 52 21.27 -25.02 25.13
N ARG A 53 22.35 -25.76 25.44
CA ARG A 53 23.70 -25.53 24.89
C ARG A 53 24.03 -26.37 23.64
N SER A 54 23.04 -27.04 23.03
CA SER A 54 23.31 -27.99 21.93
C SER A 54 22.23 -28.02 20.84
N ILE A 55 21.60 -26.89 20.52
CA ILE A 55 20.88 -26.78 19.25
C ILE A 55 21.69 -25.85 18.38
N SER A 56 22.52 -26.45 17.54
CA SER A 56 23.12 -25.82 16.35
C SER A 56 22.06 -24.92 15.72
N THR A 57 22.37 -23.64 15.64
CA THR A 57 21.53 -22.59 15.07
C THR A 57 21.10 -23.02 13.67
N LEU A 58 19.93 -23.64 13.56
CA LEU A 58 19.27 -23.83 12.29
C LEU A 58 18.81 -22.42 11.89
N CYS A 59 19.69 -21.71 11.19
CA CYS A 59 19.35 -20.48 10.49
C CYS A 59 18.29 -20.90 9.46
N VAL A 60 17.03 -20.88 9.86
CA VAL A 60 15.93 -20.89 8.91
C VAL A 60 16.03 -19.55 8.21
N THR A 61 16.69 -19.55 7.06
CA THR A 61 16.60 -18.46 6.10
C THR A 61 15.14 -18.41 5.68
N ILE A 62 14.34 -17.60 6.38
CA ILE A 62 13.03 -17.22 5.88
C ILE A 62 13.34 -16.44 4.61
N LYS A 63 13.25 -17.12 3.45
CA LYS A 63 13.08 -16.41 2.19
C LYS A 63 11.81 -15.60 2.37
N ALA A 64 11.98 -14.31 2.67
CA ALA A 64 10.89 -13.36 2.56
C ALA A 64 10.33 -13.56 1.15
N LYS A 65 9.07 -13.99 1.04
CA LYS A 65 8.37 -13.92 -0.23
C LYS A 65 8.48 -12.46 -0.65
N LYS A 66 9.02 -12.20 -1.85
CA LYS A 66 9.17 -10.85 -2.42
C LYS A 66 7.92 -10.05 -2.08
N GLY A 67 8.10 -8.97 -1.33
CA GLY A 67 7.00 -8.16 -0.83
C GLY A 67 6.13 -7.62 -1.98
N PRO A 68 4.85 -7.38 -1.73
CA PRO A 68 3.90 -6.78 -2.66
C PRO A 68 4.32 -5.35 -3.02
N MET A 69 3.80 -4.78 -4.12
CA MET A 69 4.10 -3.39 -4.50
C MET A 69 5.60 -3.12 -4.77
N LEU A 70 6.09 -1.87 -4.84
CA LEU A 70 7.45 -1.50 -5.30
C LEU A 70 8.49 -2.62 -5.09
N LYS A 71 9.07 -3.12 -6.19
CA LYS A 71 9.94 -4.30 -6.23
C LYS A 71 11.42 -4.00 -6.07
N ILE A 72 11.71 -2.73 -5.84
CA ILE A 72 13.03 -2.13 -5.74
C ILE A 72 13.16 -1.40 -4.40
N ASP A 73 14.40 -1.23 -3.94
CA ASP A 73 14.68 -0.42 -2.76
C ASP A 73 14.56 1.06 -3.13
N THR A 74 13.72 1.80 -2.39
CA THR A 74 13.43 3.21 -2.66
C THR A 74 13.41 4.03 -1.39
N TYR A 75 13.54 5.35 -1.54
CA TYR A 75 13.31 6.32 -0.48
C TYR A 75 12.59 7.56 -1.01
N LEU A 76 12.05 8.35 -0.09
CA LEU A 76 11.38 9.62 -0.41
C LEU A 76 12.31 10.78 -0.10
N ALA A 77 12.42 11.74 -1.03
CA ALA A 77 13.16 12.98 -0.84
C ALA A 77 12.48 14.14 -1.57
N GLN A 78 13.00 15.35 -1.37
CA GLN A 78 12.51 16.53 -2.09
C GLN A 78 12.81 16.36 -3.58
N SER A 79 11.77 16.41 -4.41
CA SER A 79 11.89 16.36 -5.86
C SER A 79 12.31 17.71 -6.43
N SER A 80 13.11 17.67 -7.49
CA SER A 80 13.41 18.83 -8.33
C SER A 80 12.25 19.18 -9.28
N VAL A 81 11.37 18.21 -9.53
CA VAL A 81 10.20 18.33 -10.41
C VAL A 81 9.01 18.86 -9.64
N HIS A 82 8.57 18.14 -8.60
CA HIS A 82 7.39 18.53 -7.83
C HIS A 82 7.36 17.88 -6.44
N GLY A 83 7.26 18.70 -5.39
CA GLY A 83 6.98 18.22 -4.03
C GLY A 83 7.94 17.12 -3.55
N MET A 84 7.39 16.01 -3.06
CA MET A 84 8.16 14.82 -2.71
C MET A 84 8.23 13.88 -3.92
N GLY A 85 9.41 13.31 -4.17
CA GLY A 85 9.63 12.30 -5.20
C GLY A 85 10.05 10.96 -4.62
N LEU A 86 9.95 9.93 -5.44
CA LEU A 86 10.45 8.58 -5.18
C LEU A 86 11.83 8.41 -5.83
N PHE A 87 12.81 7.96 -5.07
CA PHE A 87 14.20 7.84 -5.51
C PHE A 87 14.70 6.40 -5.38
N ALA A 88 15.56 5.98 -6.30
CA ALA A 88 16.21 4.68 -6.28
C ALA A 88 17.23 4.61 -5.14
N ALA A 89 17.10 3.64 -4.22
CA ALA A 89 18.07 3.44 -3.15
C ALA A 89 19.27 2.59 -3.57
N LYS A 90 19.21 1.99 -4.75
CA LYS A 90 20.25 1.16 -5.40
C LYS A 90 20.12 1.31 -6.92
N PRO A 91 21.17 1.00 -7.70
CA PRO A 91 21.05 0.96 -9.15
C PRO A 91 19.97 -0.03 -9.60
N ILE A 92 19.19 0.34 -10.60
CA ILE A 92 18.11 -0.46 -11.19
C ILE A 92 18.44 -0.68 -12.66
N ALA A 93 18.41 -1.92 -13.11
CA ALA A 93 18.71 -2.24 -14.50
C ALA A 93 17.52 -1.96 -15.42
N LYS A 94 17.79 -1.58 -16.67
CA LYS A 94 16.78 -1.51 -17.72
C LYS A 94 15.98 -2.82 -17.81
N GLY A 95 14.66 -2.69 -17.83
CA GLY A 95 13.71 -3.81 -17.88
C GLY A 95 13.43 -4.45 -16.53
N GLU A 96 14.07 -4.00 -15.44
CA GLU A 96 13.74 -4.44 -14.10
C GLU A 96 12.35 -3.95 -13.70
N ILE A 97 11.60 -4.80 -12.99
CA ILE A 97 10.27 -4.46 -12.50
C ILE A 97 10.41 -3.45 -11.38
N ILE A 98 9.79 -2.29 -11.55
CA ILE A 98 9.73 -1.21 -10.57
C ILE A 98 8.54 -1.45 -9.64
N TRP A 99 7.36 -1.60 -10.23
CA TRP A 99 6.13 -1.79 -9.50
C TRP A 99 5.30 -2.91 -10.13
N LYS A 100 4.55 -3.62 -9.28
CA LYS A 100 3.61 -4.64 -9.74
C LYS A 100 2.42 -4.72 -8.80
N TYR A 101 1.23 -4.65 -9.40
CA TYR A 101 -0.04 -4.79 -8.72
C TYR A 101 -0.09 -6.07 -7.87
N ASP A 102 -0.54 -5.92 -6.63
CA ASP A 102 -0.82 -7.04 -5.75
C ASP A 102 -2.27 -6.99 -5.24
N PRO A 103 -3.14 -7.94 -5.63
CA PRO A 103 -4.55 -7.95 -5.24
C PRO A 103 -4.78 -8.18 -3.73
N LEU A 104 -3.75 -8.55 -2.96
CA LEU A 104 -3.86 -8.69 -1.51
C LEU A 104 -3.74 -7.35 -0.79
N ILE A 105 -3.15 -6.33 -1.41
CA ILE A 105 -2.88 -5.04 -0.76
C ILE A 105 -3.45 -3.87 -1.56
N ASP A 106 -3.23 -3.87 -2.88
CA ASP A 106 -3.78 -2.88 -3.78
C ASP A 106 -5.28 -3.12 -4.00
N GLN A 107 -6.00 -2.07 -4.40
CA GLN A 107 -7.42 -2.17 -4.69
C GLN A 107 -7.72 -1.65 -6.08
N ILE A 108 -8.54 -2.41 -6.82
CA ILE A 108 -9.08 -1.99 -8.10
C ILE A 108 -10.57 -1.71 -7.95
N TYR A 109 -10.99 -0.52 -8.34
CA TYR A 109 -12.38 -0.11 -8.32
C TYR A 109 -12.91 0.09 -9.73
N SER A 110 -14.11 -0.45 -9.99
CA SER A 110 -14.91 0.00 -11.12
C SER A 110 -15.43 1.41 -10.86
N LYS A 111 -15.78 2.16 -11.92
CA LYS A 111 -16.36 3.51 -11.81
C LYS A 111 -17.50 3.62 -10.80
N ILE A 112 -18.40 2.64 -10.76
CA ILE A 112 -19.54 2.63 -9.81
C ILE A 112 -19.06 2.44 -8.38
N LYS A 113 -18.13 1.51 -8.13
CA LYS A 113 -17.57 1.25 -6.79
C LYS A 113 -16.76 2.46 -6.31
N PHE A 114 -15.91 3.01 -7.17
CA PHE A 114 -15.10 4.18 -6.85
C PHE A 114 -15.97 5.38 -6.51
N LYS A 115 -17.02 5.65 -7.31
CA LYS A 115 -17.98 6.71 -7.04
C LYS A 115 -18.67 6.54 -5.67
N LYS A 116 -19.07 5.32 -5.32
CA LYS A 116 -19.68 5.04 -4.01
C LYS A 116 -18.69 5.28 -2.87
N LEU A 117 -17.43 4.88 -3.04
CA LEU A 117 -16.36 5.12 -2.07
C LEU A 117 -16.16 6.63 -1.85
N ILE A 118 -15.91 7.41 -2.90
CA ILE A 118 -15.68 8.86 -2.73
C ILE A 118 -16.90 9.60 -2.18
N ASP A 119 -18.11 9.13 -2.48
CA ASP A 119 -19.36 9.71 -1.95
C ASP A 119 -19.55 9.41 -0.45
N SER A 120 -18.93 8.35 0.10
CA SER A 120 -19.02 7.99 1.51
C SER A 120 -17.92 8.59 2.39
N LEU A 121 -16.89 9.19 1.78
CA LEU A 121 -15.76 9.76 2.51
C LEU A 121 -16.03 11.22 2.91
N ASP A 122 -15.41 11.61 4.02
CA ASP A 122 -15.31 13.01 4.39
C ASP A 122 -14.19 13.71 3.59
N PRO A 123 -14.00 15.03 3.72
CA PRO A 123 -12.96 15.75 3.00
C PRO A 123 -11.54 15.21 3.19
N ILE A 124 -11.23 14.68 4.38
CA ILE A 124 -9.88 14.22 4.74
C ILE A 124 -9.63 12.85 4.10
N GLY A 125 -10.57 11.91 4.26
CA GLY A 125 -10.51 10.60 3.63
C GLY A 125 -10.54 10.69 2.11
N LEU A 126 -11.32 11.62 1.56
CA LEU A 126 -11.34 11.89 0.12
C LEU A 126 -9.96 12.32 -0.38
N LYS A 127 -9.31 13.28 0.32
CA LYS A 127 -7.96 13.72 -0.04
C LYS A 127 -6.96 12.55 -0.01
N GLN A 128 -7.02 11.71 1.01
CA GLN A 128 -6.13 10.54 1.12
C GLN A 128 -6.34 9.56 -0.03
N ILE A 129 -7.59 9.17 -0.31
CA ILE A 129 -7.90 8.22 -1.38
C ILE A 129 -7.49 8.77 -2.75
N LEU A 130 -7.78 10.03 -3.06
CA LEU A 130 -7.40 10.62 -4.35
C LEU A 130 -5.88 10.72 -4.52
N SER A 131 -5.14 11.05 -3.45
CA SER A 131 -3.67 11.16 -3.52
C SER A 131 -2.94 9.83 -3.76
N ALA A 132 -3.66 8.71 -3.69
CA ALA A 132 -3.11 7.37 -3.84
C ALA A 132 -3.88 6.54 -4.89
N THR A 133 -4.73 7.18 -5.70
CA THR A 133 -5.51 6.50 -6.74
C THR A 133 -5.27 7.16 -8.09
N TYR A 134 -4.92 6.37 -9.10
CA TYR A 134 -4.91 6.79 -10.50
C TYR A 134 -6.00 6.07 -11.30
N LYS A 135 -6.29 6.60 -12.49
CA LYS A 135 -7.27 6.07 -13.42
C LYS A 135 -6.57 5.67 -14.72
N ARG A 136 -6.71 4.40 -15.09
CA ARG A 136 -6.22 3.86 -16.37
C ARG A 136 -7.25 2.90 -16.94
N ASN A 137 -7.51 2.98 -18.24
CA ASN A 137 -8.45 2.11 -18.94
C ASN A 137 -9.83 2.05 -18.26
N GLN A 138 -10.35 3.22 -17.86
CA GLN A 138 -11.64 3.35 -17.16
C GLN A 138 -11.73 2.64 -15.79
N THR A 139 -10.58 2.27 -15.23
CA THR A 139 -10.43 1.54 -13.98
C THR A 139 -9.60 2.35 -13.00
N TYR A 140 -9.95 2.29 -11.72
CA TYR A 140 -9.29 3.07 -10.67
C TYR A 140 -8.40 2.16 -9.83
N PHE A 141 -7.12 2.47 -9.78
CA PHE A 141 -6.09 1.71 -9.08
C PHE A 141 -5.65 2.47 -7.84
N TYR A 142 -5.97 1.92 -6.67
CA TYR A 142 -5.51 2.45 -5.40
C TYR A 142 -4.21 1.74 -4.99
N LEU A 143 -3.17 2.55 -4.84
CA LEU A 143 -1.82 2.18 -4.47
C LEU A 143 -1.67 2.27 -2.96
N ALA A 144 -1.24 1.18 -2.32
CA ALA A 144 -1.03 1.17 -0.88
C ALA A 144 0.42 1.53 -0.46
N ASP A 145 1.34 1.71 -1.42
CA ASP A 145 2.77 1.99 -1.20
C ASP A 145 3.12 3.43 -1.57
N ASN A 146 4.42 3.65 -1.73
CA ASN A 146 5.02 4.91 -2.10
C ASN A 146 5.08 5.13 -3.63
N ALA A 147 4.54 4.25 -4.48
CA ALA A 147 4.48 4.51 -5.92
C ALA A 147 3.64 5.76 -6.24
N ARG A 148 2.73 6.16 -5.34
CA ARG A 148 2.03 7.47 -5.38
C ARG A 148 2.93 8.72 -5.36
N PHE A 149 4.24 8.56 -5.09
CA PHE A 149 5.23 9.65 -5.11
C PHE A 149 6.12 9.63 -6.35
N ILE A 150 5.86 8.73 -7.30
CA ILE A 150 6.48 8.82 -8.63
C ILE A 150 5.93 10.08 -9.28
N ASN A 151 6.83 10.96 -9.73
CA ASN A 151 6.44 12.23 -10.31
C ASN A 151 6.35 12.15 -11.83
N HIS A 152 5.58 13.07 -12.38
CA HIS A 152 5.45 13.25 -13.81
C HIS A 152 6.60 14.06 -14.42
N THR A 153 7.11 13.60 -15.56
CA THR A 153 7.81 14.45 -16.53
C THR A 153 7.46 14.05 -17.97
N GLU A 154 7.42 15.02 -18.88
CA GLU A 154 7.28 14.77 -20.33
C GLU A 154 8.60 14.32 -20.96
N THR A 155 9.73 14.78 -20.40
CA THR A 155 11.08 14.50 -20.87
C THR A 155 11.93 13.92 -19.75
N GLY A 156 12.69 12.86 -20.04
CA GLY A 156 13.56 12.21 -19.05
C GLY A 156 12.83 11.30 -18.06
N TYR A 157 11.62 10.82 -18.38
CA TYR A 157 11.00 9.72 -17.64
C TYR A 157 11.82 8.45 -17.85
N ASN A 158 11.97 7.64 -16.81
CA ASN A 158 12.86 6.47 -16.79
C ASN A 158 12.13 5.16 -16.48
N ILE A 159 10.80 5.19 -16.31
CA ILE A 159 9.94 4.02 -16.16
C ILE A 159 8.74 4.05 -17.11
N PHE A 160 8.09 2.90 -17.30
CA PHE A 160 6.89 2.77 -18.13
C PHE A 160 6.02 1.57 -17.72
N LEU A 161 4.69 1.75 -17.77
CA LEU A 161 3.70 0.67 -17.63
C LEU A 161 3.65 -0.19 -18.90
N ILE A 162 4.20 -1.40 -18.84
CA ILE A 162 4.15 -2.36 -19.97
C ILE A 162 2.79 -3.02 -20.12
N ASP A 163 2.02 -3.06 -19.03
CA ASP A 163 0.62 -3.44 -18.96
C ASP A 163 -0.05 -2.68 -17.79
N ASP A 164 -1.34 -2.94 -17.54
CA ASP A 164 -2.09 -2.24 -16.48
C ASP A 164 -1.64 -2.59 -15.05
N TYR A 165 -0.78 -3.60 -14.89
CA TYR A 165 -0.43 -4.20 -13.61
C TYR A 165 1.07 -4.18 -13.33
N THR A 166 1.91 -3.79 -14.29
CA THR A 166 3.35 -3.93 -14.22
C THR A 166 4.06 -2.72 -14.82
N GLU A 167 4.93 -2.12 -14.01
CA GLU A 167 5.79 -1.02 -14.40
C GLU A 167 7.26 -1.45 -14.36
N VAL A 168 8.04 -1.02 -15.35
CA VAL A 168 9.44 -1.39 -15.51
C VAL A 168 10.31 -0.18 -15.78
N ALA A 169 11.59 -0.28 -15.48
CA ALA A 169 12.59 0.69 -15.92
C ALA A 169 12.79 0.60 -17.44
N ILE A 170 12.78 1.72 -18.16
CA ILE A 170 13.03 1.75 -19.62
C ILE A 170 14.48 2.05 -19.99
N GLN A 171 15.28 2.39 -18.98
CA GLN A 171 16.72 2.61 -19.01
C GLN A 171 17.32 2.18 -17.67
N ASP A 172 18.65 2.14 -17.57
CA ASP A 172 19.30 1.98 -16.26
C ASP A 172 19.04 3.25 -15.43
N ILE A 173 18.82 3.09 -14.13
CA ILE A 173 18.56 4.16 -13.16
C ILE A 173 19.62 4.06 -12.07
N ASP A 174 20.37 5.14 -11.85
CA ASP A 174 21.45 5.15 -10.88
C ASP A 174 20.93 5.25 -9.43
N GLU A 175 21.75 4.84 -8.47
CA GLU A 175 21.46 5.08 -7.05
C GLU A 175 21.32 6.59 -6.80
N GLY A 176 20.21 6.97 -6.15
CA GLY A 176 19.88 8.35 -5.86
C GLY A 176 19.21 9.12 -6.99
N GLU A 177 18.97 8.49 -8.15
CA GLU A 177 18.19 9.07 -9.23
C GLU A 177 16.69 9.05 -8.90
N GLU A 178 15.97 10.09 -9.32
CA GLU A 178 14.51 10.17 -9.17
C GLU A 178 13.82 9.23 -10.17
N ILE A 179 12.85 8.48 -9.67
CA ILE A 179 12.01 7.60 -10.48
C ILE A 179 10.86 8.45 -11.03
N LEU A 180 10.83 8.59 -12.35
CA LEU A 180 9.95 9.52 -13.06
C LEU A 180 9.20 8.83 -14.19
N GLU A 181 7.92 9.17 -14.34
CA GLU A 181 7.05 8.61 -15.38
C GLU A 181 6.39 9.71 -16.25
N ASN A 182 5.78 9.30 -17.36
CA ASN A 182 5.00 10.19 -18.20
C ASN A 182 3.49 9.90 -18.08
N TYR A 183 2.78 10.72 -17.29
CA TYR A 183 1.35 10.57 -17.02
C TYR A 183 0.49 10.58 -18.29
N TYR A 184 0.88 11.34 -19.33
CA TYR A 184 0.15 11.38 -20.60
C TYR A 184 0.18 10.04 -21.35
N LEU A 185 1.14 9.17 -21.02
CA LEU A 185 1.25 7.82 -21.58
C LEU A 185 0.72 6.74 -20.62
N SER A 186 0.74 7.04 -19.31
CA SER A 186 0.35 6.12 -18.24
C SER A 186 -1.14 6.16 -17.87
N TYR A 187 -1.82 7.30 -17.99
CA TYR A 187 -3.14 7.51 -17.38
C TYR A 187 -4.22 8.01 -18.34
N ASP A 188 -5.48 7.88 -17.93
CA ASP A 188 -6.63 8.44 -18.66
C ASP A 188 -6.61 9.99 -18.58
N ASP A 189 -7.03 10.68 -19.65
CA ASP A 189 -7.03 12.16 -19.72
C ASP A 189 -7.85 12.87 -18.62
N ASP A 190 -8.83 12.16 -18.05
CA ASP A 190 -9.71 12.60 -16.97
C ASP A 190 -9.29 12.09 -15.58
N ASP A 191 -8.06 11.56 -15.44
CA ASP A 191 -7.49 11.20 -14.16
C ASP A 191 -7.25 12.44 -13.26
N PHE A 192 -7.29 12.23 -11.95
CA PHE A 192 -7.09 13.22 -10.91
C PHE A 192 -5.73 13.91 -11.03
N PHE A 193 -4.66 13.17 -11.31
CA PHE A 193 -3.33 13.75 -11.51
C PHE A 193 -3.28 14.70 -12.71
N MET A 194 -3.96 14.34 -13.80
CA MET A 194 -4.07 15.18 -14.99
C MET A 194 -4.88 16.46 -14.72
N LEU A 195 -5.91 16.35 -13.89
CA LEU A 195 -6.72 17.49 -13.45
C LEU A 195 -5.94 18.41 -12.51
N GLU A 196 -5.14 17.86 -11.59
CA GLU A 196 -4.25 18.62 -10.71
C GLU A 196 -3.20 19.40 -11.51
N MET A 197 -2.58 18.77 -12.51
CA MET A 197 -1.64 19.45 -13.43
C MET A 197 -2.30 20.61 -14.20
N LYS A 198 -3.57 20.44 -14.60
CA LYS A 198 -4.38 21.50 -15.23
C LYS A 198 -4.83 22.59 -14.23
N LYS A 199 -4.34 22.55 -12.97
CA LYS A 199 -4.71 23.45 -11.87
C LYS A 199 -6.22 23.47 -11.59
N VAL A 200 -6.90 22.36 -11.90
CA VAL A 200 -8.28 22.15 -11.49
C VAL A 200 -8.28 21.70 -10.05
N ASP A 201 -8.91 22.47 -9.17
CA ASP A 201 -9.06 22.09 -7.76
C ASP A 201 -10.14 20.99 -7.65
N VAL A 202 -9.74 19.76 -7.96
CA VAL A 202 -10.58 18.56 -7.94
C VAL A 202 -11.26 18.42 -6.57
N LEU A 203 -10.51 18.66 -5.50
CA LEU A 203 -11.02 18.57 -4.14
C LEU A 203 -12.14 19.59 -3.94
N ARG A 204 -11.98 20.85 -4.37
CA ARG A 204 -13.04 21.85 -4.29
C ARG A 204 -14.27 21.49 -5.12
N VAL A 205 -14.11 20.96 -6.32
CA VAL A 205 -15.24 20.51 -7.16
C VAL A 205 -16.00 19.38 -6.46
N LEU A 206 -15.29 18.39 -5.94
CA LEU A 206 -15.89 17.27 -5.21
C LEU A 206 -16.53 17.71 -3.90
N LEU A 207 -15.91 18.63 -3.15
CA LEU A 207 -16.44 19.20 -1.91
C LEU A 207 -17.70 20.05 -2.16
N PHE A 208 -17.74 20.81 -3.25
CA PHE A 208 -18.93 21.54 -3.65
C PHE A 208 -20.10 20.57 -3.91
N ASN A 209 -19.83 19.50 -4.66
CA ASN A 209 -20.81 18.45 -4.93
C ASN A 209 -21.25 17.71 -3.65
N TYR A 210 -20.31 17.43 -2.74
CA TYR A 210 -20.58 16.82 -1.44
C TYR A 210 -21.50 17.70 -0.58
N LYS A 211 -21.20 19.00 -0.44
CA LYS A 211 -22.04 19.96 0.29
C LYS A 211 -23.44 20.06 -0.32
N LYS A 212 -23.54 20.12 -1.65
CA LYS A 212 -24.82 20.12 -2.36
C LYS A 212 -25.62 18.87 -2.01
N LYS A 213 -25.05 17.67 -2.14
CA LYS A 213 -25.72 16.41 -1.76
C LYS A 213 -26.17 16.39 -0.30
N ARG A 214 -25.37 16.89 0.64
CA ARG A 214 -25.74 16.94 2.06
C ARG A 214 -26.90 17.91 2.33
N ASN A 215 -26.93 19.05 1.64
CA ASN A 215 -28.04 20.00 1.69
C ASN A 215 -29.32 19.39 1.11
N TYR A 216 -29.21 18.55 0.07
CA TYR A 216 -30.35 17.78 -0.46
C TYR A 216 -30.76 16.62 0.46
N ALA A 217 -29.83 15.92 1.09
CA ALA A 217 -30.10 14.81 2.01
C ALA A 217 -30.68 15.28 3.38
N GLY A 218 -30.44 16.54 3.76
CA GLY A 218 -31.04 17.18 4.94
C GLY A 218 -32.49 17.62 4.74
N ASN A 219 -32.99 17.66 3.50
CA ASN A 219 -34.36 18.06 3.20
C ASN A 219 -35.28 16.83 3.03
N LYS A 220 -35.44 16.04 4.09
CA LYS A 220 -36.37 14.88 4.14
C LYS A 220 -37.86 15.28 4.24
N ASN A 221 -38.27 16.42 3.68
CA ASN A 221 -39.65 16.90 3.73
C ASN A 221 -40.18 17.34 2.36
N ILE A 222 -39.88 16.59 1.30
CA ILE A 222 -40.34 16.92 -0.06
C ILE A 222 -41.74 16.37 -0.40
N PHE A 223 -42.47 15.77 0.55
CA PHE A 223 -43.89 15.42 0.35
C PHE A 223 -44.88 16.58 0.61
N LYS A 224 -44.40 17.83 0.75
CA LYS A 224 -45.29 19.00 0.94
C LYS A 224 -45.42 19.94 -0.26
N HIS A 225 -44.70 19.72 -1.36
CA HIS A 225 -44.68 20.68 -2.47
C HIS A 225 -44.82 20.07 -3.87
N LEU A 226 -45.69 19.07 -4.03
CA LEU A 226 -46.25 18.77 -5.35
C LEU A 226 -47.74 19.12 -5.34
N PRO A 227 -48.23 19.97 -6.27
CA PRO A 227 -49.66 20.12 -6.49
C PRO A 227 -50.25 18.81 -7.00
N ASN A 228 -51.49 18.54 -6.60
CA ASN A 228 -52.27 17.36 -7.00
C ASN A 228 -52.28 17.12 -8.51
#